data_AF-A0AAN6U992-F1
#
_entry.id   AF-A0AAN6U992-F1
#
_cell.length_a   1.000
_cell.length_b   1.000
_cell.length_c   1.000
_cell.angle_alpha   90.00
_cell.angle_beta   90.00
_cell.angle_gamma   90.00
#
_symmetry.space_group_name_H-M   'P 1'
#
loop_
_entity.id
_entity.type
_entity.pdbx_description
1 polymer ?
#
loop_
_entity_poly.entity_id
_entity_poly.type
_entity_poly.pdbx_seq_one_letter_code
_entity_poly.pdbx_strand_id
1 'polypeptide(L)'
;MKFLADNKRTLDALNNWVPNPIILSSFFWGAGNVDQRSIDGLLCSLLHQLLKAEPGLGPQLLTRYPEWTDRATYHDWSNKELETALFLAWDLPTRTASLSSLLPAAEAGIQGSMQTMHF
;
A
#
# COMPACT_ATOMS: atom_id res chain seq x y z
N MET A 1 5.56 12.29 16.42
CA MET A 1 5.08 11.92 15.07
C MET A 1 4.70 10.45 14.93
N LYS A 2 5.40 9.47 15.54
CA LYS A 2 4.98 8.05 15.56
C LYS A 2 3.53 7.84 16.03
N PHE A 3 3.10 8.63 17.01
CA PHE A 3 1.74 8.58 17.54
C PHE A 3 0.64 8.90 16.53
N LEU A 4 0.92 9.60 15.43
CA LEU A 4 -0.09 9.89 14.40
C LEU A 4 -0.23 8.72 13.41
N ALA A 5 0.88 8.05 13.10
CA ALA A 5 0.95 6.92 12.18
C ALA A 5 0.34 5.65 12.79
N ASP A 6 0.50 5.43 14.10
CA ASP A 6 -0.01 4.26 14.80
C ASP A 6 -1.43 4.46 15.37
N ASN A 7 -2.04 5.65 15.21
CA ASN A 7 -3.36 5.93 15.79
C ASN A 7 -4.48 5.38 14.92
N LYS A 8 -5.29 4.49 15.48
CA LYS A 8 -6.50 3.95 14.83
C LYS A 8 -7.44 5.04 14.32
N ARG A 9 -7.59 6.15 15.05
CA ARG A 9 -8.43 7.29 14.64
C ARG A 9 -7.95 7.92 13.33
N THR A 10 -6.64 7.90 13.06
CA THR A 10 -6.08 8.39 11.80
C THR A 10 -6.45 7.46 10.66
N LEU A 11 -6.37 6.14 10.86
CA LEU A 11 -6.80 5.14 9.87
C LEU A 11 -8.30 5.21 9.61
N ASP A 12 -9.12 5.37 10.66
CA ASP A 12 -10.57 5.50 10.56
C ASP A 12 -10.96 6.77 9.78
N ALA A 13 -10.27 7.88 10.02
CA ALA A 13 -10.46 9.11 9.28
C ALA A 13 -10.09 8.94 7.80
N LEU A 14 -8.96 8.27 7.50
CA LEU A 14 -8.49 8.03 6.13
C LEU A 14 -9.38 7.05 5.35
N ASN A 15 -9.99 6.08 6.03
CA ASN A 15 -10.94 5.14 5.42
C ASN A 15 -12.16 5.85 4.81
N ASN A 16 -12.52 7.04 5.31
CA ASN A 16 -13.60 7.84 4.72
C ASN A 16 -13.22 8.42 3.34
N TRP A 17 -11.93 8.45 2.99
CA TRP A 17 -11.41 9.05 1.76
C TRP A 17 -10.94 7.99 0.76
N VAL A 18 -10.32 6.91 1.25
CA VAL A 18 -9.86 5.79 0.44
C VAL A 18 -10.09 4.48 1.20
N PRO A 19 -10.64 3.43 0.56
CA PRO A 19 -10.81 2.15 1.23
C PRO A 19 -9.45 1.50 1.54
N ASN A 20 -9.29 1.00 2.77
CA ASN A 20 -8.10 0.26 3.23
C ASN A 20 -6.77 1.02 3.08
N PRO A 21 -6.62 2.20 3.71
CA PRO A 21 -5.40 3.00 3.62
C PRO A 21 -4.22 2.29 4.32
N ILE A 22 -3.04 2.36 3.71
CA ILE A 22 -1.78 1.91 4.31
C ILE A 22 -0.96 3.16 4.64
N ILE A 23 -0.56 3.32 5.90
CA ILE A 23 0.35 4.38 6.32
C ILE A 23 1.75 3.79 6.40
N LEU A 24 2.65 4.26 5.56
CA LEU A 24 4.07 3.93 5.62
C LEU A 24 4.80 5.05 6.38
N SER A 25 5.56 4.70 7.42
CA SER A 25 6.28 5.70 8.21
C SER A 25 7.66 5.20 8.63
N SER A 26 8.64 6.09 8.62
CA SER A 26 9.97 5.85 9.17
C SER A 26 10.50 7.14 9.77
N PHE A 27 11.22 7.03 10.88
CA PHE A 27 11.67 8.17 11.67
C PHE A 27 13.17 8.11 11.86
N PHE A 28 13.87 9.16 11.45
CA PHE A 28 15.29 9.35 11.76
C PHE A 28 15.43 9.96 13.15
N TRP A 29 16.22 9.32 14.02
CA TRP A 29 16.62 9.90 15.29
C TRP A 29 18.00 10.55 15.16
N GLY A 30 18.11 11.84 15.50
CA GLY A 30 19.33 12.63 15.31
C GLY A 30 20.54 12.14 16.12
N ALA A 31 20.29 11.42 17.21
CA ALA A 31 21.32 10.80 18.07
C ALA A 31 21.66 9.34 17.71
N GLY A 32 21.11 8.81 16.60
CA GLY A 32 21.40 7.45 16.14
C GLY A 32 22.72 7.36 15.38
N ASN A 33 23.33 6.16 15.39
CA ASN A 33 24.52 5.85 14.58
C ASN A 33 24.25 6.04 13.07
N VAL A 34 25.30 6.18 12.27
CA VAL A 34 25.21 6.43 10.81
C VAL A 34 24.29 5.42 10.11
N ASP A 35 24.34 4.15 10.52
CA ASP A 35 23.49 3.07 9.98
C ASP A 35 21.99 3.22 10.33
N GLN A 36 21.65 3.90 11.43
CA GLN A 36 20.26 4.22 11.80
C GLN A 36 19.71 5.45 11.06
N ARG A 37 20.59 6.17 10.35
CA ARG A 37 20.25 7.36 9.55
C ARG A 37 20.50 7.13 8.06
N SER A 38 20.56 5.87 7.65
CA SER A 38 20.89 5.47 6.31
C SER A 38 19.64 5.44 5.41
N ILE A 39 19.81 5.77 4.13
CA ILE A 39 18.72 5.78 3.14
C ILE A 39 18.23 4.35 2.88
N ASP A 40 19.14 3.38 2.90
CA ASP A 40 18.88 1.94 2.85
C ASP A 40 17.97 1.49 4.00
N GLY A 41 18.24 1.92 5.24
CA GLY A 41 17.39 1.61 6.39
C GLY A 41 15.98 2.19 6.27
N LEU A 42 15.85 3.40 5.73
CA LEU A 42 14.56 4.02 5.41
C LEU A 42 13.81 3.21 4.36
N LEU A 43 14.44 2.95 3.20
CA LEU A 43 13.80 2.25 2.09
C LEU A 43 13.42 0.82 2.47
N CYS A 44 14.30 0.09 3.16
CA CYS A 44 14.03 -1.25 3.67
C CYS A 44 12.86 -1.26 4.66
N SER A 45 12.78 -0.25 5.54
CA SER A 45 11.67 -0.13 6.50
C SER A 45 10.33 0.14 5.81
N LEU A 46 10.32 0.98 4.77
CA LEU A 46 9.12 1.28 3.99
C LEU A 46 8.66 0.07 3.17
N LEU A 47 9.60 -0.59 2.49
CA LEU A 47 9.34 -1.80 1.71
C LEU A 47 8.80 -2.92 2.60
N HIS A 48 9.42 -3.16 3.76
CA HIS A 48 8.94 -4.15 4.72
C HIS A 48 7.51 -3.84 5.20
N GLN A 49 7.19 -2.58 5.51
CA GLN A 49 5.82 -2.19 5.91
C GLN A 49 4.80 -2.47 4.80
N LEU A 50 5.16 -2.17 3.54
CA LEU A 50 4.30 -2.42 2.39
C LEU A 50 4.08 -3.92 2.15
N LEU A 51 5.14 -4.72 2.17
CA LEU A 51 5.08 -6.18 2.02
C LEU A 51 4.32 -6.85 3.17
N LYS A 52 4.43 -6.31 4.39
CA LYS A 52 3.67 -6.80 5.54
C LYS A 52 2.18 -6.49 5.42
N ALA A 53 1.82 -5.32 4.88
CA ALA A 53 0.43 -4.96 4.64
C ALA A 53 -0.17 -5.77 3.50
N GLU A 54 0.61 -6.07 2.46
CA GLU A 54 0.19 -6.83 1.28
C GLU A 54 1.15 -8.00 0.98
N PRO A 55 0.99 -9.16 1.67
CA PRO A 55 1.89 -10.30 1.52
C PRO A 55 2.01 -10.85 0.09
N GLY A 56 1.01 -10.59 -0.75
CA GLY A 56 0.99 -10.99 -2.16
C GLY A 56 1.95 -10.20 -3.05
N LEU A 57 2.47 -9.06 -2.61
CA LEU A 57 3.42 -8.26 -3.40
C LEU A 57 4.80 -8.91 -3.48
N GLY A 58 5.25 -9.56 -2.41
CA GLY A 58 6.57 -10.21 -2.37
C GLY A 58 6.76 -11.22 -3.50
N PRO A 59 5.88 -12.23 -3.64
CA PRO A 59 5.93 -13.20 -4.74
C PRO A 59 5.82 -12.55 -6.12
N GLN A 60 5.02 -11.49 -6.28
CA GLN A 60 4.89 -10.78 -7.56
C GLN A 60 6.19 -10.06 -7.96
N LEU A 61 6.86 -9.43 -6.99
CA LEU A 61 8.16 -8.81 -7.22
C LEU A 61 9.22 -9.85 -7.60
N LEU A 62 9.29 -10.97 -6.88
CA LEU A 62 10.24 -12.05 -7.18
C LEU A 62 9.95 -12.76 -8.51
N THR A 63 8.69 -12.80 -8.93
CA THR A 63 8.33 -13.31 -10.28
C THR A 63 8.83 -12.38 -11.37
N ARG A 64 8.79 -11.06 -11.12
CA ARG A 64 9.22 -10.04 -12.09
C ARG A 64 10.74 -9.83 -12.08
N TYR A 65 11.39 -10.04 -10.95
CA TYR A 65 12.83 -9.90 -10.72
C TYR A 65 13.37 -11.14 -9.99
N PRO A 66 13.57 -12.26 -10.70
CA PRO A 66 14.09 -13.49 -10.12
C PRO A 66 15.48 -13.33 -9.49
N GLU A 67 16.27 -12.37 -9.97
CA GLU A 67 17.59 -12.00 -9.45
C GLU A 67 17.55 -11.38 -8.06
N TRP A 68 16.37 -11.14 -7.47
CA TRP A 68 16.26 -10.68 -6.09
C TRP A 68 16.09 -11.84 -5.09
N THR A 69 15.99 -13.08 -5.58
CA THR A 69 15.79 -14.26 -4.74
C THR A 69 17.01 -14.60 -3.88
N ASP A 70 18.20 -14.19 -4.30
CA ASP A 70 19.47 -14.40 -3.60
C ASP A 70 19.79 -13.31 -2.57
N ARG A 71 18.99 -12.23 -2.51
CA ARG A 71 19.16 -11.11 -1.59
C ARG A 71 18.64 -11.46 -0.19
N ALA A 72 19.45 -12.20 0.57
CA ALA A 72 19.07 -12.74 1.88
C ALA A 72 19.16 -11.71 3.02
N THR A 73 20.01 -10.69 2.87
CA THR A 73 20.27 -9.68 3.91
C THR A 73 20.09 -8.27 3.36
N TYR A 74 19.89 -7.30 4.27
CA TYR A 74 19.71 -5.90 3.86
C TYR A 74 20.95 -5.31 3.16
N HIS A 75 22.14 -5.85 3.45
CA HIS A 75 23.39 -5.44 2.81
C HIS A 75 23.51 -5.89 1.35
N ASP A 76 22.74 -6.91 0.96
CA ASP A 76 22.77 -7.42 -0.41
C ASP A 76 22.04 -6.49 -1.38
N TRP A 77 21.23 -5.56 -0.86
CA TRP A 77 20.46 -4.61 -1.65
C TRP A 77 21.20 -3.28 -1.79
N SER A 78 21.28 -2.79 -3.03
CA SER A 78 21.65 -1.40 -3.27
C SER A 78 20.46 -0.46 -3.03
N ASN A 79 20.74 0.81 -2.72
CA ASN A 79 19.71 1.84 -2.60
C ASN A 79 18.81 1.92 -3.83
N LYS A 80 19.39 1.76 -5.03
CA LYS A 80 18.65 1.80 -6.29
C LYS A 80 17.70 0.61 -6.44
N GLU A 81 18.12 -0.59 -6.01
CA GLU A 81 17.25 -1.77 -6.01
C GLU A 81 16.12 -1.63 -4.99
N LEU A 82 16.38 -1.12 -3.79
CA LEU A 82 15.34 -0.86 -2.78
C LEU A 82 14.33 0.18 -3.24
N GLU A 83 14.80 1.27 -3.86
CA GLU A 83 13.94 2.30 -4.44
C GLU A 83 13.07 1.73 -5.57
N THR A 84 13.69 0.94 -6.46
CA THR A 84 13.00 0.28 -7.57
C THR A 84 11.94 -0.69 -7.04
N ALA A 85 12.29 -1.54 -6.08
CA ALA A 85 11.37 -2.48 -5.45
C ALA A 85 10.19 -1.77 -4.77
N LEU A 86 10.43 -0.65 -4.08
CA LEU A 86 9.37 0.15 -3.45
C LEU A 86 8.41 0.75 -4.49
N PHE A 87 8.95 1.34 -5.57
CA PHE A 87 8.10 1.92 -6.63
C PHE A 87 7.31 0.85 -7.38
N LEU A 88 7.91 -0.29 -7.67
CA LEU A 88 7.21 -1.40 -8.31
C LEU A 88 6.12 -1.98 -7.39
N ALA A 89 6.42 -2.16 -6.11
CA ALA A 89 5.45 -2.62 -5.13
C ALA A 89 4.26 -1.66 -5.02
N TRP A 90 4.50 -0.36 -5.21
CA TRP A 90 3.46 0.67 -5.23
C TRP A 90 2.65 0.69 -6.53
N ASP A 91 3.29 0.48 -7.68
CA ASP A 91 2.66 0.50 -9.00
C ASP A 91 1.91 -0.80 -9.34
N LEU A 92 2.30 -1.92 -8.73
CA LEU A 92 1.58 -3.17 -8.87
C LEU A 92 0.13 -2.96 -8.42
N PRO A 93 -0.87 -3.44 -9.20
CA PRO A 93 -2.27 -3.23 -8.89
C PRO A 93 -2.63 -3.93 -7.58
N THR A 94 -2.47 -3.22 -6.47
CA THR A 94 -2.98 -3.63 -5.18
C THR A 94 -4.48 -3.44 -5.22
N ARG A 95 -5.21 -4.56 -5.30
CA ARG A 95 -6.59 -4.66 -4.82
C ARG A 95 -7.71 -4.04 -5.68
N THR A 96 -7.59 -3.96 -7.01
CA THR A 96 -8.79 -3.69 -7.86
C THR A 96 -9.57 -4.95 -8.23
N ALA A 97 -8.95 -6.13 -8.22
CA ALA A 97 -9.63 -7.36 -8.69
C ALA A 97 -10.73 -7.89 -7.76
N SER A 98 -10.74 -7.52 -6.46
CA SER A 98 -11.76 -8.00 -5.51
C SER A 98 -12.96 -7.06 -5.33
N LEU A 99 -12.91 -5.82 -5.85
CA LEU A 99 -14.02 -4.86 -5.74
C LEU A 99 -15.00 -4.96 -6.92
N SER A 100 -14.58 -5.51 -8.06
CA SER A 100 -15.47 -5.77 -9.20
C SER A 100 -16.52 -6.86 -8.91
N SER A 101 -16.29 -7.73 -7.91
CA SER A 101 -17.24 -8.78 -7.51
C SER A 101 -18.20 -8.38 -6.38
N LEU A 102 -18.07 -7.16 -5.83
CA LEU A 102 -18.86 -6.66 -4.70
C LEU A 102 -19.70 -5.41 -5.02
N LEU A 103 -19.99 -5.18 -6.30
CA LEU A 103 -21.08 -4.28 -6.73
C LEU A 103 -22.38 -5.08 -6.97
N PRO A 104 -23.22 -5.34 -5.95
CA PRO A 104 -24.60 -5.72 -6.19
C PRO A 104 -25.50 -4.47 -6.22
N ALA A 105 -26.24 -4.35 -7.33
CA ALA A 105 -27.66 -3.94 -7.33
C ALA A 105 -28.06 -2.51 -6.92
N ALA A 106 -27.24 -1.48 -7.13
CA ALA A 106 -27.70 -0.08 -6.95
C ALA A 106 -28.32 0.56 -8.22
N GLU A 107 -28.18 -0.05 -9.40
CA GLU A 107 -28.64 0.56 -10.66
C GLU A 107 -29.99 0.06 -11.20
N ALA A 108 -30.74 -0.74 -10.43
CA ALA A 108 -32.05 -1.29 -10.85
C ALA A 108 -33.26 -0.58 -10.22
N GLY A 109 -33.18 0.73 -9.94
CA GLY A 109 -34.20 1.44 -9.14
C GLY A 109 -34.69 2.79 -9.68
N ILE A 110 -34.27 3.25 -10.86
CA ILE A 110 -34.75 4.53 -11.42
C ILE A 110 -35.24 4.34 -12.86
N GLN A 111 -36.24 3.47 -13.02
CA GLN A 111 -37.05 3.43 -14.24
C GLN A 111 -38.45 2.95 -13.88
N GLY A 112 -39.23 3.83 -13.24
CA GLY A 112 -40.60 3.53 -12.86
C GLY A 112 -41.26 4.67 -12.11
N SER A 113 -41.58 5.76 -12.80
CA SER A 113 -42.86 6.48 -12.63
C SER A 113 -42.85 7.73 -13.52
N MET A 114 -43.34 7.60 -14.75
CA MET A 114 -43.84 8.76 -15.50
C MET A 114 -44.95 8.31 -16.45
N GLN A 115 -46.09 7.93 -15.88
CA GLN A 115 -47.37 7.99 -16.58
C GLN A 115 -48.53 7.86 -15.59
N THR A 116 -49.15 8.98 -15.22
CA THR A 116 -50.60 9.20 -15.25
C THR A 116 -50.94 10.53 -14.58
N MET A 117 -51.45 11.49 -15.36
CA MET A 117 -52.58 12.31 -14.92
C MET A 117 -53.30 12.83 -16.16
N HIS A 118 -54.43 12.18 -16.43
CA HIS A 118 -55.57 12.79 -17.10
C HIS A 118 -55.96 14.07 -16.36
N PHE A 119 -56.16 15.16 -17.10
CA PHE A 119 -57.42 15.92 -17.14
C PHE A 119 -57.47 16.74 -18.43
#